data_AF-A0A967HYX8-F1
#
_entry.id   AF-A0A967HYX8-F1
#
_cell.length_a   1.000
_cell.length_b   1.000
_cell.length_c   1.000
_cell.angle_alpha   90.00
_cell.angle_beta   90.00
_cell.angle_gamma   90.00
#
_symmetry.space_group_name_H-M   'P 1'
#
loop_
_entity.id
_entity.type
_entity.pdbx_description
1 polymer ?
#
loop_
_entity_poly.entity_id
_entity_poly.type
_entity_poly.pdbx_seq_one_letter_code
_entity_poly.pdbx_strand_id
1 'polypeptide(L)' 'MILIGENMNIMSIKYGKAMKEKDAKVIQELAVQEQEAGMDYVDLNIGPAGRIG' A
#
# COMPACT_ATOMS: atom_id res chain seq x y z
N MET A 1 4.95 15.60 -15.04
CA MET A 1 5.05 15.64 -13.57
C MET A 1 5.06 14.21 -13.11
N ILE A 2 5.95 13.81 -12.18
CA ILE A 2 5.93 12.45 -11.63
C ILE A 2 4.90 12.42 -10.50
N LEU A 3 4.01 11.44 -10.52
CA LEU A 3 2.96 11.21 -9.52
C LEU A 3 3.27 9.96 -8.70
N ILE A 4 3.14 10.07 -7.38
CA ILE A 4 3.40 8.97 -6.44
C ILE A 4 2.11 8.76 -5.65
N GLY A 5 1.52 7.57 -5.74
CA GLY A 5 0.35 7.19 -4.96
C GLY A 5 0.75 6.82 -3.53
N GLU A 6 0.04 7.36 -2.54
CA GLU A 6 0.36 7.21 -1.11
C GLU A 6 -0.61 6.28 -0.36
N ASN A 7 -1.54 5.64 -1.07
CA ASN A 7 -2.59 4.87 -0.42
C ASN A 7 -2.09 3.54 0.16
N MET A 8 -0.96 3.02 -0.33
CA MET A 8 -0.36 1.76 0.14
C MET A 8 0.41 1.96 1.45
N ASN A 9 -0.34 2.29 2.49
CA ASN A 9 0.16 2.65 3.81
C ASN A 9 -0.50 1.81 4.93
N ILE A 10 0.31 1.29 5.85
CA ILE A 10 -0.15 0.44 6.96
C ILE A 10 -1.11 1.14 7.94
N MET A 11 -1.13 2.48 7.95
CA MET A 11 -2.05 3.27 8.77
C MET A 11 -3.49 3.25 8.23
N SER A 12 -3.68 2.85 6.96
CA SER A 12 -5.01 2.64 6.38
C SER A 12 -5.75 1.48 7.08
N ILE A 13 -7.04 1.66 7.39
CA ILE A 13 -7.88 0.61 7.98
C ILE A 13 -7.94 -0.62 7.06
N LYS A 14 -8.19 -0.39 5.76
CA LYS A 14 -8.35 -1.47 4.76
C LYS A 14 -7.00 -2.10 4.41
N TYR A 15 -6.03 -1.28 3.99
CA TYR A 15 -4.77 -1.78 3.46
C TYR A 15 -3.81 -2.21 4.55
N GLY A 16 -3.81 -1.54 5.71
CA GLY A 16 -3.06 -1.97 6.89
C GLY A 16 -3.51 -3.31 7.43
N LYS A 17 -4.82 -3.61 7.41
CA LYS A 17 -5.33 -4.95 7.73
C LYS A 17 -4.81 -5.98 6.73
N ALA A 18 -4.93 -5.71 5.43
CA ALA A 18 -4.45 -6.61 4.39
C ALA A 18 -2.94 -6.90 4.49
N MET A 19 -2.11 -5.88 4.78
CA MET A 19 -0.68 -6.05 4.99
C MET A 19 -0.37 -6.96 6.20
N LYS A 20 -1.06 -6.73 7.33
CA LYS A 20 -0.87 -7.53 8.56
C LYS A 20 -1.31 -8.98 8.38
N GLU A 21 -2.40 -9.21 7.67
CA GLU A 21 -2.95 -10.53 7.38
C GLU A 21 -2.29 -11.21 6.19
N LYS A 22 -1.34 -10.53 5.51
CA LYS A 22 -0.68 -10.98 4.29
C LYS A 22 -1.67 -11.31 3.15
N ASP A 23 -2.75 -10.57 3.07
CA ASP A 23 -3.71 -10.65 1.97
C ASP A 23 -3.15 -9.95 0.72
N ALA A 24 -2.41 -10.73 -0.08
CA ALA A 24 -1.77 -10.22 -1.29
C ALA A 24 -2.76 -9.69 -2.32
N LYS A 25 -3.99 -10.23 -2.37
CA LYS A 25 -4.97 -9.86 -3.39
C LYS A 25 -5.41 -8.40 -3.23
N VAL A 26 -5.73 -7.99 -2.00
CA VAL A 26 -6.15 -6.61 -1.70
C VAL A 26 -5.02 -5.59 -2.00
N ILE A 27 -3.76 -5.97 -1.77
CA ILE A 27 -2.61 -5.11 -2.05
C ILE A 27 -2.32 -5.00 -3.54
N GLN A 28 -2.44 -6.10 -4.29
CA GLN A 28 -2.31 -6.10 -5.75
C GLN A 28 -3.40 -5.28 -6.43
N GLU A 29 -4.65 -5.41 -5.97
CA GLU A 29 -5.77 -4.60 -6.47
C GLU A 29 -5.54 -3.10 -6.25
N LEU A 30 -4.97 -2.70 -5.10
CA LEU A 30 -4.60 -1.31 -4.86
C LEU A 30 -3.54 -0.81 -5.84
N ALA A 31 -2.50 -1.60 -6.11
CA ALA A 31 -1.46 -1.21 -7.06
C ALA A 31 -2.03 -0.97 -8.47
N VAL A 32 -2.96 -1.84 -8.92
CA VAL A 32 -3.67 -1.65 -10.19
C VAL A 32 -4.51 -0.39 -10.17
N GLN A 33 -5.23 -0.12 -9.07
CA GLN A 33 -6.03 1.10 -8.92
C GLN A 33 -5.19 2.38 -8.98
N GLU A 34 -4.00 2.41 -8.37
CA GLU A 34 -3.11 3.57 -8.46
C GLU A 34 -2.55 3.76 -9.87
N GLN A 35 -2.23 2.66 -10.58
CA GLN A 35 -1.84 2.73 -11.99
C GLN A 35 -2.98 3.26 -12.87
N GLU A 36 -4.21 2.77 -12.68
CA GLU A 36 -5.40 3.25 -13.40
C GLU A 36 -5.73 4.72 -13.11
N ALA A 37 -5.39 5.20 -11.90
CA ALA A 37 -5.49 6.61 -11.52
C ALA A 37 -4.36 7.49 -12.08
N GLY A 38 -3.41 6.91 -12.81
CA GLY A 38 -2.32 7.63 -13.48
C GLY A 38 -1.10 7.91 -12.60
N MET A 39 -0.92 7.17 -11.50
CA MET A 39 0.30 7.27 -10.69
C MET A 39 1.47 6.61 -11.43
N ASP A 40 2.65 7.23 -11.38
CA ASP A 40 3.88 6.70 -11.95
C ASP A 40 4.56 5.71 -11.00
N TYR A 41 4.39 5.91 -9.68
CA TYR A 41 4.93 5.08 -8.62
C TYR A 41 3.90 4.85 -7.52
N VAL A 42 4.08 3.74 -6.78
CA VAL A 42 3.32 3.40 -5.58
C VAL A 42 4.26 3.50 -4.38
N ASP A 43 3.97 4.39 -3.43
CA ASP A 43 4.71 4.45 -2.17
C ASP A 43 4.31 3.29 -1.25
N LEU A 44 5.28 2.53 -0.76
CA LEU A 44 5.05 1.41 0.16
C LEU A 44 5.48 1.81 1.57
N ASN A 45 4.50 2.03 2.44
CA ASN A 45 4.74 2.35 3.84
C ASN A 45 4.28 1.21 4.76
N ILE A 46 5.25 0.44 5.28
CA ILE A 46 5.03 -0.65 6.25
C ILE A 46 4.97 -0.17 7.72
N GLY A 47 5.02 1.14 7.95
CA GLY A 47 5.04 1.76 9.27
C GLY A 47 6.34 1.51 10.04
N PRO A 48 6.36 1.82 11.34
CA PRO A 48 7.55 1.65 12.16
C PRO A 48 7.96 0.17 12.23
N ALA A 49 9.22 -0.12 11.92
CA ALA A 49 9.84 -1.44 12.07
C ALA A 49 10.10 -1.81 13.55
N GLY A 50 9.14 -1.54 14.43
CA GLY A 50 9.22 -1.89 15.85
C GLY A 50 9.24 -3.40 16.03
N ARG A 51 10.25 -3.91 16.73
CA ARG A 51 10.49 -5.32 17.11
C ARG A 51 9.20 -6.16 17.21
N ILE A 52 8.89 -6.89 16.16
CA ILE A 52 8.08 -8.11 16.24
C ILE A 52 8.81 -9.14 15.37
N GLY A 53 9.75 -9.82 16.03
CA GLY A 53 9.94 -11.25 15.79
C GLY A 53 8.88 -12.00 16.59
#